data_AF-A0A8C6MBD3-F1
#
_entry.id   AF-A0A8C6MBD3-F1
#
_cell.length_a   1.000
_cell.length_b   1.000
_cell.length_c   1.000
_cell.angle_alpha   90.00
_cell.angle_beta   90.00
_cell.angle_gamma   90.00
#
_symmetry.space_group_name_H-M   'P 1'
#
loop_
_entity.id
_entity.type
_entity.pdbx_description
1 polymer ?
#
loop_
_entity_poly.entity_id
_entity_poly.type
_entity_poly.pdbx_seq_one_letter_code
_entity_poly.pdbx_strand_id
1 'polypeptide(L)'
;MAITEGRLIMNGLRSAVSKGKRGRMGTVETSASTRKRSKQAVKEEDTTPPVPQSSFHTFSDPADVVQLRSQLLSWYDKEKRELPEIFMFVLVWVSEIMLQQTQVATVKEYYKRWLKKWPTVQDLAAATIEEVNQMWSGLGYYSRGRRLHEGAQKVVLELKGRMPRTVDDLLKQLPGVGRYTAAAVGSIALGQVTGAVDGNVIRVLCRVRAIGADSTRPTVTEALWNLSNLLVDPERPGDFNQALMELGAQVCTPKGPLCIKCPVQSHCRSYHKEQNTAKLLDRKGSNLPDIEDCINSGACPLCPSEPWNNDLGVQNFPRKPAKKAPRVERTLTCVVTRTREEANEEFLLLQRPNKGLLAGLWEFPSLLLQEENSVEEQKKLLCNEISTTLRTCLSETLIRYVGEVVHIFSHIHQTYVVYSLCLKEQDTQTHTGKTQWLDRSALQEAAVSTGLKKVCFIRCLNVCEFLIMFSRPSFMFTILQILKLFDSADGLEDKNSKVSFYLVFQLD
;
A
#
# COMPACT_ATOMS: atom_id res chain seq x y z
N MET A 1 30.54 -41.42 44.17
CA MET A 1 29.90 -42.69 43.75
C MET A 1 28.79 -42.35 42.76
N ALA A 2 28.53 -43.07 41.67
CA ALA A 2 29.33 -44.04 40.92
C ALA A 2 28.61 -44.34 39.57
N ILE A 3 29.33 -44.81 38.53
CA ILE A 3 28.95 -45.89 37.57
C ILE A 3 27.58 -45.77 36.82
N THR A 4 27.43 -45.85 35.48
CA THR A 4 28.33 -46.10 34.32
C THR A 4 27.67 -45.70 32.97
N GLU A 5 28.49 -45.65 31.92
CA GLU A 5 28.32 -46.03 30.49
C GLU A 5 26.97 -46.64 29.98
N GLY A 6 26.61 -46.57 28.69
CA GLY A 6 27.26 -45.94 27.51
C GLY A 6 26.94 -46.64 26.16
N ARG A 7 27.67 -46.26 25.08
CA ARG A 7 27.67 -46.84 23.69
C ARG A 7 26.37 -46.63 22.85
N LEU A 8 26.34 -46.73 21.50
CA LEU A 8 27.32 -47.14 20.44
C LEU A 8 27.52 -45.99 19.39
N ILE A 9 28.48 -45.92 18.43
CA ILE A 9 29.72 -46.63 17.97
C ILE A 9 29.72 -46.89 16.42
N MET A 10 30.77 -46.39 15.72
CA MET A 10 31.31 -46.78 14.37
C MET A 10 30.63 -46.22 13.08
N ASN A 11 31.27 -46.06 11.89
CA ASN A 11 32.67 -46.33 11.46
C ASN A 11 33.17 -45.58 10.18
N GLY A 12 34.51 -45.48 10.02
CA GLY A 12 35.24 -45.56 8.73
C GLY A 12 35.45 -44.30 7.86
N LEU A 13 36.48 -44.19 7.00
CA LEU A 13 37.63 -45.08 6.71
C LEU A 13 38.82 -44.34 6.01
N ARG A 14 40.09 -44.58 6.44
CA ARG A 14 41.42 -44.53 5.71
C ARG A 14 41.84 -43.27 4.88
N SER A 15 43.03 -42.65 5.09
CA SER A 15 44.44 -43.03 4.75
C SER A 15 44.86 -42.70 3.29
N ALA A 16 46.09 -42.28 2.89
CA ALA A 16 47.44 -42.32 3.50
C ALA A 16 48.36 -41.14 3.00
N VAL A 17 49.35 -40.59 3.75
CA VAL A 17 50.82 -40.91 3.77
C VAL A 17 51.53 -40.76 2.38
N SER A 18 52.58 -39.93 2.12
CA SER A 18 53.91 -39.64 2.75
C SER A 18 54.56 -38.38 2.07
N LYS A 19 55.75 -37.80 2.35
CA LYS A 19 56.94 -37.98 3.25
C LYS A 19 57.08 -36.72 4.17
N GLY A 20 58.17 -36.20 4.80
CA GLY A 20 59.64 -36.44 4.87
C GLY A 20 60.48 -35.57 3.89
N LYS A 21 61.61 -34.91 4.22
CA LYS A 21 62.52 -34.90 5.41
C LYS A 21 63.19 -33.51 5.65
N ARG A 22 63.53 -33.23 6.93
CA ARG A 22 64.70 -32.50 7.54
C ARG A 22 65.50 -31.50 6.67
N GLY A 23 65.91 -30.32 7.15
CA GLY A 23 65.90 -29.65 8.47
C GLY A 23 66.21 -28.14 8.25
N ARG A 24 66.99 -27.36 9.02
CA ARG A 24 67.65 -27.35 10.36
C ARG A 24 68.24 -25.90 10.49
N MET A 25 68.39 -25.17 11.60
CA MET A 25 68.23 -25.32 13.06
C MET A 25 67.94 -23.93 13.69
N GLY A 26 67.39 -23.83 14.90
CA GLY A 26 67.27 -22.56 15.64
C GLY A 26 66.41 -22.65 16.91
N THR A 27 67.05 -22.55 18.08
CA THR A 27 66.45 -22.58 19.44
C THR A 27 65.89 -21.20 19.85
N VAL A 28 64.72 -21.08 20.50
CA VAL A 28 64.46 -21.16 21.97
C VAL A 28 65.26 -20.07 22.72
N GLU A 29 64.70 -19.16 23.53
CA GLU A 29 63.47 -19.24 24.36
C GLU A 29 62.68 -17.91 24.55
N THR A 30 61.67 -17.96 25.44
CA THR A 30 60.65 -16.97 25.86
C THR A 30 61.08 -15.53 26.20
N SER A 31 60.16 -14.58 25.98
CA SER A 31 59.49 -13.83 27.08
C SER A 31 58.34 -12.94 26.53
N ALA A 32 57.63 -12.19 27.40
CA ALA A 32 56.24 -11.78 27.18
C ALA A 32 56.00 -10.28 26.88
N SER A 33 54.79 -10.00 26.37
CA SER A 33 54.10 -8.70 26.34
C SER A 33 54.65 -7.62 25.39
N THR A 34 53.95 -7.38 24.27
CA THR A 34 53.83 -6.04 23.70
C THR A 34 52.48 -5.85 22.99
N ARG A 35 51.83 -4.71 23.21
CA ARG A 35 50.55 -4.35 22.56
C ARG A 35 50.73 -4.21 21.04
N LYS A 36 49.95 -4.95 20.23
CA LYS A 36 49.77 -4.64 18.80
C LYS A 36 48.43 -3.93 18.59
N ARG A 37 48.48 -2.70 18.05
CA ARG A 37 47.31 -1.97 17.55
C ARG A 37 46.62 -2.78 16.46
N SER A 38 45.38 -3.19 16.67
CA SER A 38 44.47 -3.55 15.59
C SER A 38 44.19 -2.29 14.77
N LYS A 39 44.56 -2.28 13.48
CA LYS A 39 44.16 -1.20 12.56
C LYS A 39 42.64 -1.24 12.42
N GLN A 40 41.93 -0.23 12.93
CA GLN A 40 40.61 0.08 12.41
C GLN A 40 40.80 0.51 10.95
N ALA A 41 40.13 -0.17 10.03
CA ALA A 41 39.93 0.36 8.70
C ALA A 41 38.96 1.54 8.84
N VAL A 42 39.49 2.77 8.77
CA VAL A 42 38.65 3.95 8.58
C VAL A 42 37.96 3.75 7.23
N LYS A 43 36.64 3.72 7.25
CA LYS A 43 35.85 3.78 6.04
C LYS A 43 35.89 5.24 5.61
N GLU A 44 36.69 5.55 4.59
CA GLU A 44 36.72 6.91 4.02
C GLU A 44 35.30 7.24 3.55
N GLU A 45 34.76 8.36 4.02
CA GLU A 45 33.54 8.91 3.46
C GLU A 45 33.88 9.40 2.05
N ASP A 46 33.14 8.89 1.06
CA ASP A 46 33.26 9.31 -0.33
C ASP A 46 32.68 10.73 -0.48
N THR A 47 33.49 11.72 -0.10
CA THR A 47 33.15 13.14 -0.17
C THR A 47 33.15 13.62 -1.61
N THR A 48 32.18 13.12 -2.38
CA THR A 48 31.77 13.76 -3.64
C THR A 48 31.40 15.21 -3.33
N PRO A 49 31.96 16.19 -4.06
CA PRO A 49 31.63 17.59 -3.82
C PRO A 49 30.12 17.79 -4.05
N PRO A 50 29.44 18.60 -3.21
CA PRO A 50 28.00 18.79 -3.32
C PRO A 50 27.66 19.36 -4.70
N VAL A 51 26.96 18.57 -5.52
CA VAL A 51 26.48 18.99 -6.84
C VAL A 51 25.73 20.31 -6.67
N PRO A 52 26.08 21.39 -7.40
CA PRO A 52 25.54 22.71 -7.16
C PRO A 52 24.01 22.69 -7.33
N GLN A 53 23.30 22.79 -6.20
CA GLN A 53 21.85 22.80 -6.18
C GLN A 53 21.38 24.12 -6.78
N SER A 54 20.75 24.06 -7.96
CA SER A 54 20.27 25.26 -8.65
C SER A 54 19.32 26.05 -7.74
N SER A 55 19.67 27.32 -7.53
CA SER A 55 18.90 28.28 -6.72
C SER A 55 17.48 28.49 -7.26
N PHE A 56 17.22 28.13 -8.52
CA PHE A 56 15.88 28.09 -9.10
C PHE A 56 14.96 27.10 -8.34
N HIS A 57 15.43 25.90 -7.98
CA HIS A 57 14.59 24.90 -7.34
C HIS A 57 14.45 25.04 -5.81
N THR A 58 15.05 26.07 -5.20
CA THR A 58 14.97 26.32 -3.74
C THR A 58 14.37 27.67 -3.40
N PHE A 59 14.13 27.90 -2.11
CA PHE A 59 13.77 29.21 -1.54
C PHE A 59 15.06 29.90 -1.10
N SER A 60 15.57 30.82 -1.92
CA SER A 60 16.84 31.53 -1.66
C SER A 60 16.70 32.69 -0.67
N ASP A 61 15.49 33.24 -0.52
CA ASP A 61 15.19 34.36 0.37
C ASP A 61 14.35 33.85 1.57
N PRO A 62 14.80 34.06 2.82
CA PRO A 62 14.01 33.72 4.01
C PRO A 62 12.64 34.41 4.09
N ALA A 63 12.46 35.61 3.52
CA ALA A 63 11.18 36.30 3.49
C ALA A 63 10.14 35.54 2.66
N ASP A 64 10.57 34.92 1.56
CA ASP A 64 9.79 34.05 0.66
C ASP A 64 9.23 32.83 1.43
N VAL A 65 9.98 32.32 2.42
CA VAL A 65 9.56 31.22 3.31
C VAL A 65 8.56 31.69 4.37
N VAL A 66 8.83 32.82 5.03
CA VAL A 66 7.93 33.40 6.06
C VAL A 66 6.58 33.79 5.46
N GLN A 67 6.60 34.40 4.27
CA GLN A 67 5.37 34.78 3.56
C GLN A 67 4.54 33.55 3.16
N LEU A 68 5.18 32.49 2.63
CA LEU A 68 4.51 31.25 2.28
C LEU A 68 3.86 30.58 3.50
N ARG A 69 4.58 30.48 4.64
CA ARG A 69 4.03 29.95 5.90
C ARG A 69 2.77 30.70 6.33
N SER A 70 2.85 32.04 6.37
CA SER A 70 1.74 32.91 6.76
C SER A 70 0.53 32.75 5.84
N GLN A 71 0.72 32.75 4.52
CA GLN A 71 -0.34 32.54 3.53
C GLN A 71 -1.00 31.15 3.67
N LEU A 72 -0.19 30.09 3.80
CA LEU A 72 -0.65 28.72 3.86
C LEU A 72 -1.43 28.43 5.14
N LEU A 73 -0.94 28.89 6.30
CA LEU A 73 -1.62 28.72 7.59
C LEU A 73 -2.89 29.57 7.67
N SER A 74 -2.85 30.84 7.21
CA SER A 74 -4.02 31.74 7.18
C SER A 74 -5.13 31.24 6.23
N TRP A 75 -4.78 30.44 5.22
CA TRP A 75 -5.75 29.71 4.40
C TRP A 75 -6.27 28.46 5.12
N TYR A 76 -5.37 27.65 5.68
CA TYR A 76 -5.73 26.40 6.36
C TYR A 76 -6.68 26.63 7.54
N ASP A 77 -6.45 27.66 8.37
CA ASP A 77 -7.33 27.97 9.49
C ASP A 77 -8.77 28.37 9.11
N LYS A 78 -9.01 28.71 7.82
CA LYS A 78 -10.33 29.03 7.27
C LYS A 78 -10.96 27.86 6.50
N GLU A 79 -10.13 27.09 5.79
CA GLU A 79 -10.57 26.11 4.79
C GLU A 79 -10.33 24.64 5.22
N LYS A 80 -9.75 24.40 6.41
CA LYS A 80 -9.56 23.05 6.94
C LYS A 80 -10.91 22.37 7.17
N ARG A 81 -11.07 21.21 6.54
CA ARG A 81 -12.28 20.38 6.67
C ARG A 81 -12.44 19.89 8.10
N GLU A 82 -13.69 19.76 8.54
CA GLU A 82 -14.01 19.04 9.77
C GLU A 82 -13.54 17.58 9.71
N LEU A 83 -12.51 17.32 10.49
CA LEU A 83 -12.02 16.00 10.90
C LEU A 83 -12.29 15.86 12.41
N PRO A 84 -12.47 14.64 12.95
CA PRO A 84 -12.60 14.46 14.39
C PRO A 84 -11.37 15.04 15.11
N GLU A 85 -11.56 15.77 16.21
CA GLU A 85 -10.46 16.38 16.95
C GLU A 85 -9.48 15.31 17.47
N ILE A 86 -8.21 15.38 17.06
CA ILE A 86 -7.24 14.28 17.25
C ILE A 86 -6.30 14.56 18.44
N PHE A 87 -6.79 14.41 19.67
CA PHE A 87 -5.99 14.58 20.88
C PHE A 87 -5.60 13.26 21.58
N MET A 88 -4.80 12.44 20.89
CA MET A 88 -3.88 11.46 21.51
C MET A 88 -3.00 10.82 20.43
N PHE A 89 -1.71 10.56 20.75
CA PHE A 89 -0.70 10.05 19.82
C PHE A 89 -1.14 8.82 19.00
N VAL A 90 -1.77 7.85 19.68
CA VAL A 90 -2.24 6.60 19.06
C VAL A 90 -3.27 6.88 17.97
N LEU A 91 -4.12 7.90 18.15
CA LEU A 91 -5.18 8.28 17.22
C LEU A 91 -4.59 8.78 15.90
N VAL A 92 -3.62 9.71 15.97
CA VAL A 92 -2.87 10.22 14.79
C VAL A 92 -2.15 9.07 14.08
N TRP A 93 -1.50 8.16 14.81
CA TRP A 93 -0.81 7.03 14.21
C TRP A 93 -1.77 6.08 13.46
N VAL A 94 -2.93 5.76 14.05
CA VAL A 94 -3.97 4.95 13.40
C VAL A 94 -4.53 5.67 12.16
N SER A 95 -4.84 6.96 12.22
CA SER A 95 -5.37 7.71 11.07
C SER A 95 -4.36 7.76 9.93
N GLU A 96 -3.08 8.01 10.22
CA GLU A 96 -2.03 8.06 9.19
C GLU A 96 -1.82 6.72 8.50
N ILE A 97 -1.81 5.61 9.25
CA ILE A 97 -1.72 4.27 8.63
C ILE A 97 -2.98 3.96 7.81
N MET A 98 -4.18 4.38 8.24
CA MET A 98 -5.41 4.21 7.47
C MET A 98 -5.45 5.08 6.19
N LEU A 99 -4.93 6.30 6.20
CA LEU A 99 -4.96 7.24 5.08
C LEU A 99 -3.94 6.92 3.97
N GLN A 100 -2.90 6.11 4.25
CA GLN A 100 -1.96 5.63 3.23
C GLN A 100 -2.71 5.05 2.01
N GLN A 101 -2.62 5.74 0.86
CA GLN A 101 -3.28 5.37 -0.40
C GLN A 101 -4.82 5.17 -0.30
N THR A 102 -5.48 5.75 0.71
CA THR A 102 -6.91 5.55 0.97
C THR A 102 -7.61 6.91 1.17
N GLN A 103 -8.79 7.10 0.57
CA GLN A 103 -9.48 8.39 0.61
C GLN A 103 -10.09 8.69 1.99
N VAL A 104 -10.03 9.95 2.44
CA VAL A 104 -10.56 10.41 3.73
C VAL A 104 -12.03 10.02 3.93
N ALA A 105 -12.85 10.19 2.89
CA ALA A 105 -14.28 9.83 2.91
C ALA A 105 -14.52 8.34 3.18
N THR A 106 -13.62 7.46 2.69
CA THR A 106 -13.66 6.02 3.00
C THR A 106 -13.24 5.75 4.44
N VAL A 107 -12.18 6.42 4.91
CA VAL A 107 -11.57 6.15 6.24
C VAL A 107 -12.47 6.55 7.41
N LYS A 108 -13.27 7.63 7.31
CA LYS A 108 -14.07 8.18 8.44
C LYS A 108 -14.84 7.11 9.24
N GLU A 109 -15.55 6.18 8.58
CA GLU A 109 -16.36 5.16 9.27
C GLU A 109 -15.59 3.88 9.64
N TYR A 110 -14.37 3.68 9.16
CA TYR A 110 -13.48 2.64 9.70
C TYR A 110 -12.79 3.14 10.96
N TYR A 111 -12.29 4.37 10.93
CA TYR A 111 -11.63 5.02 12.05
C TYR A 111 -12.53 5.11 13.29
N LYS A 112 -13.77 5.58 13.15
CA LYS A 112 -14.77 5.60 14.24
C LYS A 112 -14.99 4.21 14.87
N ARG A 113 -15.18 3.17 14.06
CA ARG A 113 -15.39 1.79 14.54
C ARG A 113 -14.15 1.22 15.21
N TRP A 114 -12.98 1.49 14.64
CA TRP A 114 -11.68 1.09 15.19
C TRP A 114 -11.46 1.69 16.58
N LEU A 115 -11.62 3.00 16.74
CA LEU A 115 -11.46 3.66 18.04
C LEU A 115 -12.50 3.21 19.07
N LYS A 116 -13.72 2.86 18.64
CA LYS A 116 -14.75 2.28 19.54
C LYS A 116 -14.36 0.90 20.06
N LYS A 117 -13.60 0.10 19.28
CA LYS A 117 -13.14 -1.24 19.69
C LYS A 117 -11.79 -1.21 20.44
N TRP A 118 -10.88 -0.36 19.99
CA TRP A 118 -9.52 -0.23 20.53
C TRP A 118 -9.17 1.24 20.75
N PRO A 119 -9.62 1.85 21.87
CA PRO A 119 -9.31 3.25 22.18
C PRO A 119 -7.85 3.48 22.58
N THR A 120 -7.15 2.47 23.11
CA THR A 120 -5.73 2.55 23.51
C THR A 120 -4.83 1.62 22.70
N VAL A 121 -3.52 1.82 22.80
CA VAL A 121 -2.52 0.92 22.19
C VAL A 121 -2.49 -0.45 22.90
N GLN A 122 -2.88 -0.50 24.17
CA GLN A 122 -3.01 -1.73 24.96
C GLN A 122 -4.14 -2.61 24.44
N ASP A 123 -5.32 -2.03 24.17
CA ASP A 123 -6.47 -2.77 23.63
C ASP A 123 -6.15 -3.35 22.25
N LEU A 124 -5.47 -2.58 21.40
CA LEU A 124 -5.03 -3.02 20.08
C LEU A 124 -3.94 -4.10 20.16
N ALA A 125 -3.03 -4.03 21.13
CA ALA A 125 -1.98 -5.03 21.32
C ALA A 125 -2.50 -6.38 21.85
N ALA A 126 -3.65 -6.37 22.53
CA ALA A 126 -4.32 -7.55 23.07
C ALA A 126 -5.27 -8.24 22.05
N ALA A 127 -5.53 -7.60 20.90
CA ALA A 127 -6.41 -8.13 19.85
C ALA A 127 -5.82 -9.35 19.14
N THR A 128 -6.68 -10.16 18.51
CA THR A 128 -6.21 -11.17 17.55
C THR A 128 -5.94 -10.55 16.17
N ILE A 129 -5.09 -11.19 15.36
CA ILE A 129 -4.86 -10.73 13.98
C ILE A 129 -6.10 -10.93 13.11
N GLU A 130 -6.95 -11.90 13.44
CA GLU A 130 -8.26 -12.17 12.84
C GLU A 130 -9.21 -10.98 13.06
N GLU A 131 -9.32 -10.48 14.29
CA GLU A 131 -10.13 -9.30 14.62
C GLU A 131 -9.61 -8.04 13.90
N VAL A 132 -8.29 -7.85 13.87
CA VAL A 132 -7.65 -6.74 13.13
C VAL A 132 -7.95 -6.84 11.64
N ASN A 133 -7.88 -8.03 11.05
CA ASN A 133 -8.21 -8.25 9.64
C ASN A 133 -9.72 -8.02 9.37
N GLN A 134 -10.62 -8.40 10.29
CA GLN A 134 -12.06 -8.10 10.20
C GLN A 134 -12.33 -6.60 10.24
N MET A 135 -11.72 -5.87 11.18
CA MET A 135 -11.89 -4.42 11.30
C MET A 135 -11.25 -3.64 10.13
N TRP A 136 -10.23 -4.22 9.48
CA TRP A 136 -9.62 -3.70 8.24
C TRP A 136 -10.36 -4.16 6.95
N SER A 137 -11.39 -5.00 7.07
CA SER A 137 -12.09 -5.65 5.94
C SER A 137 -12.73 -4.62 5.01
N GLY A 138 -12.13 -4.45 3.82
CA GLY A 138 -12.55 -3.47 2.81
C GLY A 138 -11.67 -2.22 2.66
N LEU A 139 -10.74 -1.92 3.58
CA LEU A 139 -9.77 -0.80 3.42
C LEU A 139 -8.65 -1.11 2.40
N GLY A 140 -8.41 -2.39 2.11
CA GLY A 140 -7.29 -2.82 1.27
C GLY A 140 -5.91 -2.60 1.92
N TYR A 141 -4.87 -3.15 1.28
CA TYR A 141 -3.49 -3.16 1.80
C TYR A 141 -3.41 -3.65 3.26
N TYR A 142 -3.97 -4.82 3.55
CA TYR A 142 -4.08 -5.42 4.89
C TYR A 142 -2.76 -5.55 5.67
N SER A 143 -1.62 -5.54 4.98
CA SER A 143 -0.29 -5.46 5.61
C SER A 143 -0.10 -4.19 6.47
N ARG A 144 -0.87 -3.12 6.21
CA ARG A 144 -0.93 -1.91 7.05
C ARG A 144 -1.53 -2.21 8.43
N GLY A 145 -2.75 -2.77 8.46
CA GLY A 145 -3.43 -3.17 9.70
C GLY A 145 -2.61 -4.16 10.52
N ARG A 146 -1.97 -5.15 9.86
CA ARG A 146 -1.03 -6.06 10.54
C ARG A 146 0.16 -5.32 11.16
N ARG A 147 0.87 -4.48 10.41
CA ARG A 147 2.06 -3.77 10.93
C ARG A 147 1.72 -2.79 12.06
N LEU A 148 0.55 -2.17 11.99
CA LEU A 148 -0.01 -1.36 13.07
C LEU A 148 -0.25 -2.19 14.34
N HIS A 149 -0.77 -3.42 14.22
CA HIS A 149 -0.92 -4.36 15.32
C HIS A 149 0.44 -4.88 15.86
N GLU A 150 1.35 -5.33 14.98
CA GLU A 150 2.73 -5.71 15.32
C GLU A 150 3.45 -4.59 16.09
N GLY A 151 3.22 -3.32 15.70
CA GLY A 151 3.75 -2.15 16.38
C GLY A 151 3.11 -1.88 17.73
N ALA A 152 1.80 -2.08 17.88
CA ALA A 152 1.11 -1.94 19.17
C ALA A 152 1.61 -3.00 20.17
N GLN A 153 1.74 -4.24 19.73
CA GLN A 153 2.35 -5.33 20.50
C GLN A 153 3.77 -4.97 20.94
N LYS A 154 4.62 -4.48 20.03
CA LYS A 154 5.97 -4.02 20.35
C LYS A 154 5.99 -2.87 21.37
N VAL A 155 5.09 -1.88 21.24
CA VAL A 155 4.99 -0.79 22.23
C VAL A 155 4.69 -1.32 23.62
N VAL A 156 3.76 -2.27 23.76
CA VAL A 156 3.38 -2.83 25.06
C VAL A 156 4.50 -3.71 25.62
N LEU A 157 5.02 -4.65 24.82
CA LEU A 157 5.96 -5.68 25.27
C LEU A 157 7.40 -5.19 25.43
N GLU A 158 7.93 -4.44 24.45
CA GLU A 158 9.33 -3.97 24.46
C GLU A 158 9.44 -2.56 25.07
N LEU A 159 8.53 -1.65 24.71
CA LEU A 159 8.59 -0.24 25.12
C LEU A 159 7.77 0.06 26.40
N LYS A 160 7.27 -0.98 27.09
CA LYS A 160 6.55 -0.90 28.36
C LYS A 160 5.33 0.04 28.31
N GLY A 161 4.59 -0.01 27.19
CA GLY A 161 3.41 0.82 26.92
C GLY A 161 3.72 2.27 26.54
N ARG A 162 4.99 2.66 26.36
CA ARG A 162 5.40 4.04 26.04
C ARG A 162 5.61 4.21 24.53
N MET A 163 4.77 5.03 23.89
CA MET A 163 4.99 5.42 22.50
C MET A 163 6.33 6.16 22.34
N PRO A 164 7.10 5.90 21.25
CA PRO A 164 8.25 6.70 20.85
C PRO A 164 7.97 8.21 20.85
N ARG A 165 8.97 9.00 21.28
CA ARG A 165 8.85 10.46 21.44
C ARG A 165 9.75 11.27 20.50
N THR A 166 10.31 10.64 19.47
CA THR A 166 10.99 11.33 18.37
C THR A 166 10.61 10.73 17.02
N VAL A 167 10.74 11.51 15.95
CA VAL A 167 10.63 11.04 14.54
C VAL A 167 11.63 9.92 14.25
N ASP A 168 12.84 10.03 14.81
CA ASP A 168 13.90 9.03 14.67
C ASP A 168 13.55 7.71 15.34
N ASP A 169 12.99 7.75 16.55
CA ASP A 169 12.54 6.55 17.27
C ASP A 169 11.28 5.96 16.64
N LEU A 170 10.35 6.79 16.16
CA LEU A 170 9.20 6.35 15.36
C LEU A 170 9.65 5.52 14.15
N LEU A 171 10.64 6.02 13.40
CA LEU A 171 11.18 5.38 12.20
C LEU A 171 12.03 4.13 12.49
N LYS A 172 12.81 4.14 13.58
CA LYS A 172 13.71 3.04 13.94
C LYS A 172 13.01 1.90 14.69
N GLN A 173 11.98 2.21 15.48
CA GLN A 173 11.40 1.26 16.43
C GLN A 173 10.07 0.66 15.97
N LEU A 174 9.20 1.39 15.26
CA LEU A 174 7.84 0.89 14.95
C LEU A 174 7.74 0.23 13.56
N PRO A 175 7.29 -1.04 13.45
CA PRO A 175 7.10 -1.70 12.16
C PRO A 175 6.04 -0.99 11.31
N GLY A 176 6.35 -0.80 10.03
CA GLY A 176 5.45 -0.14 9.07
C GLY A 176 5.43 1.39 9.12
N VAL A 177 6.09 2.02 10.10
CA VAL A 177 6.28 3.47 10.12
C VAL A 177 7.45 3.84 9.20
N GLY A 178 7.14 4.39 8.03
CA GLY A 178 8.13 4.99 7.12
C GLY A 178 8.36 6.47 7.43
N ARG A 179 9.35 7.09 6.78
CA ARG A 179 9.74 8.51 6.96
C ARG A 179 8.55 9.48 6.92
N TYR A 180 7.60 9.27 6.00
CA TYR A 180 6.33 10.01 5.95
C TYR A 180 5.56 9.94 7.28
N THR A 181 5.16 8.74 7.71
CA THR A 181 4.34 8.56 8.92
C THR A 181 5.10 8.95 10.18
N ALA A 182 6.42 8.76 10.23
CA ALA A 182 7.25 9.25 11.33
C ALA A 182 7.20 10.79 11.44
N ALA A 183 7.33 11.50 10.32
CA ALA A 183 7.27 12.95 10.28
C ALA A 183 5.85 13.51 10.52
N ALA A 184 4.82 12.88 9.94
CA ALA A 184 3.43 13.26 10.15
C ALA A 184 3.01 13.10 11.63
N VAL A 185 3.24 11.92 12.23
CA VAL A 185 2.95 11.69 13.66
C VAL A 185 3.85 12.56 14.55
N GLY A 186 5.12 12.75 14.21
CA GLY A 186 6.04 13.59 14.99
C GLY A 186 5.66 15.07 15.00
N SER A 187 5.26 15.64 13.87
CA SER A 187 4.85 17.04 13.77
C SER A 187 3.45 17.29 14.36
N ILE A 188 2.48 16.42 14.06
CA ILE A 188 1.08 16.57 14.51
C ILE A 188 0.91 16.21 15.99
N ALA A 189 1.47 15.07 16.45
CA ALA A 189 1.22 14.55 17.79
C ALA A 189 2.30 14.88 18.84
N LEU A 190 3.46 15.39 18.43
CA LEU A 190 4.56 15.76 19.33
C LEU A 190 5.11 17.19 19.10
N GLY A 191 4.58 17.94 18.12
CA GLY A 191 5.06 19.29 17.80
C GLY A 191 6.49 19.34 17.26
N GLN A 192 7.04 18.23 16.74
CA GLN A 192 8.42 18.23 16.24
C GLN A 192 8.52 18.94 14.89
N VAL A 193 9.48 19.87 14.79
CA VAL A 193 9.75 20.67 13.60
C VAL A 193 10.43 19.82 12.52
N THR A 194 9.61 19.08 11.77
CA THR A 194 10.00 18.29 10.60
C THR A 194 8.94 18.47 9.52
N GLY A 195 9.35 18.61 8.26
CA GLY A 195 8.46 18.53 7.13
C GLY A 195 7.98 17.08 6.91
N ALA A 196 6.78 16.88 6.39
CA ALA A 196 6.22 15.57 6.03
C ALA A 196 5.82 15.53 4.55
N VAL A 197 6.36 14.56 3.79
CA VAL A 197 6.20 14.50 2.33
C VAL A 197 5.37 13.29 1.90
N ASP A 198 4.16 13.53 1.40
CA ASP A 198 3.27 12.56 0.76
C ASP A 198 3.09 12.83 -0.75
N GLY A 199 2.22 12.07 -1.43
CA GLY A 199 1.90 12.29 -2.85
C GLY A 199 1.20 13.61 -3.18
N ASN A 200 0.62 14.30 -2.20
CA ASN A 200 0.09 15.66 -2.32
C ASN A 200 1.19 16.70 -2.19
N VAL A 201 2.03 16.61 -1.15
CA VAL A 201 3.18 17.49 -0.90
C VAL A 201 4.21 17.40 -2.04
N ILE A 202 4.53 16.20 -2.55
CA ILE A 202 5.38 16.01 -3.74
C ILE A 202 4.84 16.86 -4.91
N ARG A 203 3.54 16.79 -5.17
CA ARG A 203 2.90 17.50 -6.28
C ARG A 203 2.88 19.02 -6.08
N VAL A 204 2.64 19.48 -4.86
CA VAL A 204 2.71 20.91 -4.51
C VAL A 204 4.14 21.42 -4.70
N LEU A 205 5.14 20.80 -4.06
CA LEU A 205 6.53 21.25 -4.12
C LEU A 205 7.10 21.19 -5.53
N CYS A 206 6.80 20.14 -6.31
CA CYS A 206 7.20 20.06 -7.73
C CYS A 206 6.62 21.19 -8.59
N ARG A 207 5.44 21.73 -8.28
CA ARG A 207 4.86 22.89 -9.00
C ARG A 207 5.35 24.22 -8.44
N VAL A 208 5.50 24.32 -7.12
CA VAL A 208 5.95 25.56 -6.46
C VAL A 208 7.39 25.89 -6.86
N ARG A 209 8.29 24.89 -6.93
CA ARG A 209 9.69 25.08 -7.35
C ARG A 209 10.03 24.45 -8.71
N ALA A 210 9.01 24.15 -9.53
CA ALA A 210 9.13 23.66 -10.90
C ALA A 210 10.14 22.49 -11.07
N ILE A 211 10.10 21.52 -10.15
CA ILE A 211 10.95 20.32 -10.18
C ILE A 211 10.33 19.33 -11.15
N GLY A 212 11.02 19.09 -12.27
CA GLY A 212 10.53 18.33 -13.40
C GLY A 212 11.14 16.94 -13.58
N ALA A 213 12.22 16.63 -12.88
CA ALA A 213 12.77 15.28 -12.83
C ALA A 213 11.78 14.30 -12.15
N ASP A 214 11.89 13.01 -12.49
CA ASP A 214 11.08 11.95 -11.89
C ASP A 214 11.18 11.96 -10.36
N SER A 215 10.04 12.23 -9.72
CA SER A 215 9.84 12.30 -8.27
C SER A 215 10.25 11.03 -7.50
N THR A 216 10.37 9.88 -8.17
CA THR A 216 10.80 8.61 -7.55
C THR A 216 12.33 8.44 -7.47
N ARG A 217 13.11 9.31 -8.12
CA ARG A 217 14.58 9.31 -8.03
C ARG A 217 15.03 9.74 -6.63
N PRO A 218 16.04 9.10 -6.01
CA PRO A 218 16.53 9.48 -4.68
C PRO A 218 16.96 10.95 -4.58
N THR A 219 17.64 11.49 -5.59
CA THR A 219 18.07 12.90 -5.64
C THR A 219 16.89 13.88 -5.59
N VAL A 220 15.78 13.53 -6.25
CA VAL A 220 14.55 14.33 -6.26
C VAL A 220 13.78 14.15 -4.96
N THR A 221 13.75 12.93 -4.42
CA THR A 221 13.14 12.62 -3.12
C THR A 221 13.81 13.45 -2.00
N GLU A 222 15.14 13.44 -1.88
CA GLU A 222 15.82 14.23 -0.86
C GLU A 222 15.67 15.75 -1.07
N ALA A 223 15.65 16.23 -2.31
CA ALA A 223 15.37 17.65 -2.59
C ALA A 223 13.97 18.05 -2.09
N LEU A 224 12.95 17.22 -2.29
CA LEU A 224 11.59 17.46 -1.81
C LEU A 224 11.48 17.38 -0.27
N TRP A 225 12.20 16.47 0.38
CA TRP A 225 12.30 16.41 1.84
C TRP A 225 13.04 17.63 2.43
N ASN A 226 14.14 18.06 1.80
CA ASN A 226 14.86 19.26 2.22
C ASN A 226 14.03 20.53 2.05
N LEU A 227 13.26 20.66 0.97
CA LEU A 227 12.27 21.73 0.80
C LEU A 227 11.18 21.69 1.88
N SER A 228 10.66 20.51 2.20
CA SER A 228 9.64 20.37 3.25
C SER A 228 10.19 20.74 4.63
N ASN A 229 11.43 20.36 4.96
CA ASN A 229 12.13 20.74 6.19
C ASN A 229 12.54 22.22 6.24
N LEU A 230 12.82 22.85 5.09
CA LEU A 230 13.07 24.29 5.01
C LEU A 230 11.78 25.11 5.24
N LEU A 231 10.66 24.61 4.71
CA LEU A 231 9.38 25.31 4.75
C LEU A 231 8.56 25.08 6.03
N VAL A 232 8.70 23.94 6.71
CA VAL A 232 7.89 23.62 7.89
C VAL A 232 7.94 24.75 8.91
N ASP A 233 6.77 25.13 9.43
CA ASP A 233 6.66 26.19 10.42
C ASP A 233 7.23 25.75 11.79
N PRO A 234 8.07 26.56 12.47
CA PRO A 234 8.69 26.18 13.73
C PRO A 234 7.73 26.26 14.93
N GLU A 235 6.64 27.03 14.85
CA GLU A 235 5.66 27.17 15.92
C GLU A 235 4.48 26.20 15.72
N ARG A 236 4.08 25.98 14.45
CA ARG A 236 2.93 25.16 14.05
C ARG A 236 3.30 24.06 13.04
N PRO A 237 4.27 23.16 13.31
CA PRO A 237 4.76 22.19 12.33
C PRO A 237 3.69 21.17 11.91
N GLY A 238 2.81 20.75 12.82
CA GLY A 238 1.68 19.86 12.54
C GLY A 238 0.68 20.50 11.56
N ASP A 239 0.15 21.67 11.91
CA ASP A 239 -0.77 22.42 11.04
C ASP A 239 -0.14 22.73 9.69
N PHE A 240 1.14 23.11 9.63
CA PHE A 240 1.82 23.41 8.36
C PHE A 240 1.85 22.18 7.45
N ASN A 241 2.23 21.02 7.99
CA ASN A 241 2.26 19.77 7.22
C ASN A 241 0.85 19.38 6.74
N GLN A 242 -0.15 19.46 7.61
CA GLN A 242 -1.55 19.20 7.24
C GLN A 242 -2.07 20.19 6.19
N ALA A 243 -1.72 21.47 6.30
CA ALA A 243 -2.06 22.50 5.34
C ALA A 243 -1.45 22.24 3.96
N LEU A 244 -0.19 21.78 3.89
CA LEU A 244 0.48 21.49 2.63
C LEU A 244 -0.11 20.24 1.94
N MET A 245 -0.55 19.24 2.72
CA MET A 245 -1.30 18.08 2.22
C MET A 245 -2.70 18.48 1.74
N GLU A 246 -3.43 19.28 2.52
CA GLU A 246 -4.79 19.75 2.21
C GLU A 246 -4.80 20.67 0.97
N LEU A 247 -3.80 21.55 0.83
CA LEU A 247 -3.59 22.36 -0.37
C LEU A 247 -3.44 21.48 -1.61
N GLY A 248 -2.67 20.40 -1.53
CA GLY A 248 -2.57 19.43 -2.61
C GLY A 248 -3.90 18.71 -2.87
N ALA A 249 -4.64 18.35 -1.82
CA ALA A 249 -5.89 17.61 -1.92
C ALA A 249 -7.04 18.43 -2.56
N GLN A 250 -7.24 19.68 -2.16
CA GLN A 250 -8.39 20.50 -2.61
C GLN A 250 -8.07 21.45 -3.77
N VAL A 251 -6.88 22.04 -3.80
CA VAL A 251 -6.56 23.19 -4.68
C VAL A 251 -5.57 22.81 -5.76
N CYS A 252 -4.39 22.32 -5.37
CA CYS A 252 -3.32 21.90 -6.26
C CYS A 252 -3.50 20.42 -6.68
N THR A 253 -4.69 20.11 -7.21
CA THR A 253 -5.16 18.76 -7.56
C THR A 253 -4.35 18.11 -8.70
N PRO A 254 -4.46 16.78 -8.91
CA PRO A 254 -3.75 16.10 -10.00
C PRO A 254 -4.15 16.56 -11.42
N LYS A 255 -5.45 16.76 -11.66
CA LYS A 255 -6.04 17.30 -12.89
C LYS A 255 -6.87 18.55 -12.55
N GLY A 256 -6.81 19.59 -13.37
CA GLY A 256 -7.58 20.83 -13.19
C GLY A 256 -7.33 21.56 -11.86
N PRO A 257 -6.08 21.91 -11.51
CA PRO A 257 -5.79 22.61 -10.26
C PRO A 257 -6.35 24.04 -10.24
N LEU A 258 -6.90 24.43 -9.09
CA LEU A 258 -7.57 25.72 -8.87
C LEU A 258 -6.54 26.84 -8.59
N CYS A 259 -5.58 27.05 -9.48
CA CYS A 259 -4.46 27.97 -9.30
C CYS A 259 -4.87 29.40 -8.92
N ILE A 260 -5.99 29.89 -9.46
CA ILE A 260 -6.57 31.22 -9.14
C ILE A 260 -6.93 31.34 -7.65
N LYS A 261 -7.32 30.23 -6.99
CA LYS A 261 -7.66 30.16 -5.56
C LYS A 261 -6.50 29.69 -4.67
N CYS A 262 -5.29 29.56 -5.20
CA CYS A 262 -4.15 29.03 -4.46
C CYS A 262 -3.55 30.11 -3.54
N PRO A 263 -3.50 29.91 -2.20
CA PRO A 263 -2.98 30.91 -1.26
C PRO A 263 -1.50 31.23 -1.50
N VAL A 264 -0.74 30.27 -2.03
CA VAL A 264 0.71 30.38 -2.29
C VAL A 264 1.02 30.56 -3.79
N GLN A 265 0.05 31.04 -4.58
CA GLN A 265 0.20 31.28 -6.02
C GLN A 265 1.40 32.18 -6.33
N SER A 266 1.64 33.22 -5.54
CA SER A 266 2.76 34.16 -5.70
C SER A 266 4.14 33.47 -5.72
N HIS A 267 4.30 32.36 -5.00
CA HIS A 267 5.55 31.63 -4.89
C HIS A 267 5.66 30.48 -5.93
N CYS A 268 4.65 30.29 -6.79
CA CYS A 268 4.52 29.11 -7.64
C CYS A 268 5.20 29.28 -9.01
N ARG A 269 6.46 28.82 -9.15
CA ARG A 269 7.25 28.96 -10.38
C ARG A 269 6.57 28.37 -11.62
N SER A 270 5.87 27.24 -11.50
CA SER A 270 5.18 26.65 -12.66
C SER A 270 3.97 27.46 -13.13
N TYR A 271 3.28 28.14 -12.21
CA TYR A 271 2.19 29.05 -12.57
C TYR A 271 2.72 30.32 -13.24
N HIS A 272 3.83 30.87 -12.73
CA HIS A 272 4.53 31.98 -13.40
C HIS A 272 5.02 31.60 -14.80
N LYS A 273 5.53 30.38 -15.01
CA LYS A 273 5.90 29.92 -16.36
C LYS A 273 4.68 29.82 -17.29
N GLU A 274 3.59 29.21 -16.84
CA GLU A 274 2.33 29.13 -17.60
C GLU A 274 1.81 30.53 -18.00
N GLN A 275 1.78 31.47 -17.05
CA GLN A 275 1.40 32.86 -17.29
C GLN A 275 2.36 33.60 -18.23
N ASN A 276 3.67 33.35 -18.12
CA ASN A 276 4.66 33.95 -19.00
C ASN A 276 4.58 33.38 -20.43
N THR A 277 4.36 32.08 -20.61
CA THR A 277 4.17 31.50 -21.95
C THR A 277 2.91 32.02 -22.63
N ALA A 278 1.81 32.22 -21.88
CA ALA A 278 0.61 32.90 -22.40
C ALA A 278 0.89 34.35 -22.83
N LYS A 279 1.71 35.10 -22.06
CA LYS A 279 2.07 36.50 -22.35
C LYS A 279 3.17 36.67 -23.40
N LEU A 280 4.00 35.65 -23.65
CA LEU A 280 5.09 35.73 -24.64
C LEU A 280 4.59 35.84 -26.08
N LEU A 281 3.33 35.50 -26.33
CA LEU A 281 2.60 35.81 -27.56
C LEU A 281 2.45 37.34 -27.81
N ASP A 282 2.64 38.18 -26.78
CA ASP A 282 2.39 39.63 -26.80
C ASP A 282 3.61 40.50 -26.36
N ARG A 283 4.82 39.92 -26.44
CA ARG A 283 6.18 40.51 -26.29
C ARG A 283 6.82 40.64 -24.88
N LYS A 284 8.12 40.32 -24.88
CA LYS A 284 9.24 40.73 -23.98
C LYS A 284 9.09 40.62 -22.45
N GLY A 285 9.51 39.45 -21.94
CA GLY A 285 10.73 39.36 -21.12
C GLY A 285 10.70 39.89 -19.68
N SER A 286 10.58 38.99 -18.70
CA SER A 286 10.76 39.25 -17.26
C SER A 286 12.19 38.91 -16.78
N ASN A 287 12.76 39.74 -15.89
CA ASN A 287 14.08 39.52 -15.25
C ASN A 287 14.12 38.37 -14.20
N LEU A 288 13.18 37.41 -14.25
CA LEU A 288 13.20 36.22 -13.41
C LEU A 288 13.90 35.08 -14.18
N PRO A 289 14.87 34.35 -13.59
CA PRO A 289 15.47 33.20 -14.25
C PRO A 289 14.43 32.11 -14.48
N ASP A 290 14.41 31.54 -15.68
CA ASP A 290 13.50 30.47 -16.09
C ASP A 290 14.13 29.08 -15.84
N ILE A 291 13.31 28.04 -15.88
CA ILE A 291 13.77 26.65 -15.87
C ILE A 291 14.64 26.34 -17.10
N GLU A 292 14.44 27.07 -18.20
CA GLU A 292 15.21 26.90 -19.44
C GLU A 292 16.66 27.40 -19.27
N ASP A 293 16.91 28.48 -18.53
CA ASP A 293 18.28 28.89 -18.14
C ASP A 293 18.97 27.79 -17.31
N CYS A 294 18.21 27.15 -16.43
CA CYS A 294 18.67 26.05 -15.59
C CYS A 294 18.88 24.73 -16.36
N ILE A 295 18.15 24.50 -17.46
CA ILE A 295 18.33 23.37 -18.39
C ILE A 295 19.56 23.62 -19.27
N ASN A 296 19.70 24.83 -19.81
CA ASN A 296 20.85 25.25 -20.62
C ASN A 296 22.17 25.25 -19.83
N SER A 297 22.09 25.34 -18.50
CA SER A 297 23.22 25.11 -17.57
C SER A 297 23.66 23.63 -17.48
N GLY A 298 22.99 22.70 -18.17
CA GLY A 298 23.45 21.34 -18.50
C GLY A 298 23.50 20.30 -17.36
N ALA A 299 23.55 20.73 -16.09
CA ALA A 299 23.93 19.87 -14.96
C ALA A 299 22.85 19.64 -13.89
N CYS A 300 21.66 20.24 -14.00
CA CYS A 300 20.67 20.21 -12.92
C CYS A 300 19.93 18.85 -12.81
N PRO A 301 20.06 18.08 -11.70
CA PRO A 301 19.41 16.78 -11.56
C PRO A 301 17.90 16.86 -11.27
N LEU A 302 17.35 18.07 -11.08
CA LEU A 302 15.96 18.36 -10.74
C LEU A 302 15.12 18.90 -11.92
N CYS A 303 15.77 19.34 -13.00
CA CYS A 303 15.10 19.77 -14.24
C CYS A 303 14.36 18.61 -14.93
N PRO A 304 13.30 18.89 -15.71
CA PRO A 304 12.69 17.88 -16.58
C PRO A 304 13.63 17.48 -17.71
N SER A 305 13.52 16.23 -18.16
CA SER A 305 14.15 15.72 -19.38
C SER A 305 13.35 16.00 -20.64
N GLU A 306 12.12 16.48 -20.50
CA GLU A 306 11.16 16.72 -21.58
C GLU A 306 10.79 18.21 -21.62
N PRO A 307 10.55 18.80 -22.80
CA PRO A 307 10.14 20.20 -22.91
C PRO A 307 8.79 20.46 -22.25
N TRP A 308 8.55 21.74 -21.91
CA TRP A 308 7.27 22.22 -21.40
C TRP A 308 6.18 22.08 -22.46
N ASN A 309 5.04 21.48 -22.10
CA ASN A 309 3.86 21.39 -22.95
C ASN A 309 2.82 22.45 -22.50
N ASN A 310 2.45 23.36 -23.38
CA ASN A 310 1.51 24.45 -23.09
C ASN A 310 0.13 23.94 -22.67
N ASP A 311 -0.36 22.86 -23.28
CA ASP A 311 -1.71 22.30 -23.05
C ASP A 311 -1.89 21.76 -21.61
N LEU A 312 -0.79 21.50 -20.91
CA LEU A 312 -0.80 20.98 -19.54
C LEU A 312 -0.73 22.09 -18.47
N GLY A 313 -0.18 23.26 -18.78
CA GLY A 313 0.10 24.30 -17.77
C GLY A 313 0.92 23.75 -16.59
N VAL A 314 0.60 24.13 -15.35
CA VAL A 314 1.21 23.55 -14.13
C VAL A 314 1.12 22.01 -14.03
N GLN A 315 0.27 21.35 -14.81
CA GLN A 315 0.14 19.89 -14.84
C GLN A 315 1.31 19.20 -15.56
N ASN A 316 2.22 19.98 -16.18
CA ASN A 316 3.57 19.53 -16.55
C ASN A 316 4.33 18.88 -15.38
N PHE A 317 3.98 19.20 -14.13
CA PHE A 317 4.64 18.68 -12.93
C PHE A 317 3.67 18.07 -11.91
N PRO A 318 4.12 17.06 -11.14
CA PRO A 318 5.36 16.31 -11.33
C PRO A 318 5.29 15.41 -12.58
N ARG A 319 6.37 15.34 -13.36
CA ARG A 319 6.50 14.32 -14.42
C ARG A 319 6.51 12.95 -13.73
N LYS A 320 5.59 12.06 -14.14
CA LYS A 320 5.46 10.72 -13.59
C LYS A 320 6.12 9.72 -14.54
N PRO A 321 6.90 8.75 -14.03
CA PRO A 321 7.43 7.69 -14.87
C PRO A 321 6.29 6.84 -15.43
N ALA A 322 6.50 6.29 -16.63
CA ALA A 322 5.57 5.34 -17.24
C ALA A 322 5.36 4.15 -16.29
N LYS A 323 4.10 3.83 -16.01
CA LYS A 323 3.76 2.65 -15.20
C LYS A 323 4.09 1.39 -16.00
N LYS A 324 4.81 0.45 -15.38
CA LYS A 324 4.90 -0.92 -15.89
C LYS A 324 3.50 -1.55 -15.92
N ALA A 325 3.22 -2.37 -16.95
CA ALA A 325 1.98 -3.13 -17.03
C ALA A 325 1.80 -4.02 -15.78
N PRO A 326 0.60 -4.06 -15.16
CA PRO A 326 0.27 -5.05 -14.14
C PRO A 326 0.41 -6.48 -14.70
N ARG A 327 0.84 -7.43 -13.85
CA ARG A 327 0.89 -8.84 -14.25
C ARG A 327 -0.53 -9.42 -14.31
N VAL A 328 -0.81 -10.31 -15.26
CA VAL A 328 -2.09 -11.02 -15.34
C VAL A 328 -1.96 -12.36 -14.62
N GLU A 329 -2.96 -12.72 -13.82
CA GLU A 329 -3.02 -14.01 -13.11
C GLU A 329 -4.43 -14.62 -13.27
N ARG A 330 -4.50 -15.92 -13.59
CA ARG A 330 -5.75 -16.69 -13.52
C ARG A 330 -5.70 -17.64 -12.33
N THR A 331 -6.82 -17.85 -11.66
CA THR A 331 -6.89 -18.65 -10.42
C THR A 331 -8.14 -19.50 -10.44
N LEU A 332 -7.98 -20.82 -10.40
CA LEU A 332 -9.09 -21.74 -10.16
C LEU A 332 -9.59 -21.52 -8.74
N THR A 333 -10.90 -21.33 -8.55
CA THR A 333 -11.50 -21.14 -7.22
C THR A 333 -12.80 -21.94 -7.13
N CYS A 334 -12.94 -22.80 -6.12
CA CYS A 334 -14.14 -23.60 -5.91
C CYS A 334 -14.94 -23.12 -4.69
N VAL A 335 -16.18 -22.67 -4.93
CA VAL A 335 -17.15 -22.40 -3.86
C VAL A 335 -17.72 -23.75 -3.39
N VAL A 336 -17.13 -24.28 -2.31
CA VAL A 336 -17.57 -25.53 -1.68
C VAL A 336 -18.58 -25.21 -0.58
N THR A 337 -19.78 -25.78 -0.68
CA THR A 337 -20.85 -25.60 0.31
C THR A 337 -21.36 -26.93 0.86
N ARG A 338 -21.92 -26.90 2.08
CA ARG A 338 -22.68 -28.01 2.67
C ARG A 338 -24.02 -27.49 3.17
N THR A 339 -25.05 -28.33 3.10
CA THR A 339 -26.36 -28.05 3.71
C THR A 339 -26.43 -28.73 5.07
N ARG A 340 -26.81 -27.98 6.08
CA ARG A 340 -27.15 -28.49 7.41
C ARG A 340 -28.66 -28.67 7.58
N GLU A 341 -29.08 -29.31 8.66
CA GLU A 341 -30.50 -29.44 9.00
C GLU A 341 -31.20 -28.07 8.99
N GLU A 342 -32.45 -28.04 8.53
CA GLU A 342 -33.25 -26.82 8.26
C GLU A 342 -32.56 -25.78 7.34
N ALA A 343 -32.06 -26.26 6.20
CA ALA A 343 -31.79 -25.49 4.98
C ALA A 343 -30.69 -24.41 5.02
N ASN A 344 -29.95 -24.28 6.13
CA ASN A 344 -28.81 -23.37 6.20
C ASN A 344 -27.62 -23.89 5.36
N GLU A 345 -27.14 -23.05 4.44
CA GLU A 345 -25.96 -23.30 3.61
C GLU A 345 -24.70 -22.72 4.30
N GLU A 346 -23.72 -23.59 4.55
CA GLU A 346 -22.40 -23.22 5.07
C GLU A 346 -21.33 -23.36 3.98
N PHE A 347 -20.35 -22.47 4.03
CA PHE A 347 -19.28 -22.29 3.05
C PHE A 347 -17.92 -22.66 3.64
N LEU A 348 -17.13 -23.49 2.94
CA LEU A 348 -15.77 -23.84 3.36
C LEU A 348 -14.80 -22.71 3.03
N LEU A 349 -14.06 -22.25 4.03
CA LEU A 349 -12.96 -21.29 3.87
C LEU A 349 -11.64 -21.84 4.42
N LEU A 350 -10.54 -21.42 3.78
CA LEU A 350 -9.15 -21.64 4.15
C LEU A 350 -8.50 -20.32 4.57
N GLN A 351 -7.63 -20.35 5.58
CA GLN A 351 -6.85 -19.18 6.00
C GLN A 351 -5.56 -19.08 5.17
N ARG A 352 -5.38 -17.97 4.45
CA ARG A 352 -4.19 -17.68 3.63
C ARG A 352 -2.92 -17.59 4.49
N PRO A 353 -1.75 -18.04 3.98
CA PRO A 353 -0.48 -17.92 4.70
C PRO A 353 -0.19 -16.50 5.22
N ASN A 354 0.50 -16.38 6.35
CA ASN A 354 0.78 -15.08 6.99
C ASN A 354 1.80 -14.18 6.23
N LYS A 355 2.19 -14.55 5.01
CA LYS A 355 3.07 -13.80 4.10
C LYS A 355 2.54 -13.86 2.66
N GLY A 356 2.79 -12.83 1.86
CA GLY A 356 2.34 -12.74 0.46
C GLY A 356 1.03 -11.97 0.25
N LEU A 357 0.44 -12.14 -0.94
CA LEU A 357 -0.81 -11.47 -1.34
C LEU A 357 -1.98 -11.92 -0.44
N LEU A 358 -2.77 -10.96 0.06
CA LEU A 358 -3.94 -11.20 0.92
C LEU A 358 -3.65 -12.12 2.13
N ALA A 359 -2.42 -12.07 2.64
CA ALA A 359 -1.95 -12.93 3.73
C ALA A 359 -2.86 -12.87 4.98
N GLY A 360 -3.13 -14.01 5.61
CA GLY A 360 -3.94 -14.11 6.85
C GLY A 360 -5.45 -13.83 6.67
N LEU A 361 -5.91 -13.57 5.45
CA LEU A 361 -7.33 -13.48 5.12
C LEU A 361 -7.91 -14.86 4.84
N TRP A 362 -9.24 -14.97 4.86
CA TRP A 362 -9.96 -16.17 4.47
C TRP A 362 -10.24 -16.19 2.96
N GLU A 363 -10.19 -17.38 2.34
CA GLU A 363 -10.54 -17.60 0.94
C GLU A 363 -11.21 -18.96 0.69
N PHE A 364 -11.92 -19.09 -0.42
CA PHE A 364 -12.39 -20.37 -0.95
C PHE A 364 -11.20 -21.21 -1.47
N PRO A 365 -11.26 -22.56 -1.43
CA PRO A 365 -10.26 -23.44 -2.05
C PRO A 365 -9.85 -22.98 -3.44
N SER A 366 -8.57 -22.62 -3.61
CA SER A 366 -8.07 -21.94 -4.81
C SER A 366 -6.66 -22.35 -5.20
N LEU A 367 -6.40 -22.42 -6.51
CA LEU A 367 -5.11 -22.79 -7.11
C LEU A 367 -4.75 -21.80 -8.23
N LEU A 368 -3.46 -21.49 -8.41
CA LEU A 368 -3.01 -20.71 -9.57
C LEU A 368 -3.19 -21.56 -10.84
N LEU A 369 -3.84 -21.02 -11.87
CA LEU A 369 -4.04 -21.71 -13.14
C LEU A 369 -2.79 -21.58 -14.02
N GLN A 370 -2.35 -22.70 -14.60
CA GLN A 370 -1.33 -22.73 -15.65
C GLN A 370 -2.01 -22.71 -17.02
N GLU A 371 -1.36 -22.13 -18.04
CA GLU A 371 -2.01 -21.83 -19.32
C GLU A 371 -2.37 -23.08 -20.15
N GLU A 372 -1.76 -24.22 -19.84
CA GLU A 372 -1.90 -25.47 -20.58
C GLU A 372 -3.07 -26.37 -20.12
N ASN A 373 -3.71 -26.09 -18.98
CA ASN A 373 -4.65 -27.04 -18.36
C ASN A 373 -6.02 -27.13 -19.06
N SER A 374 -6.42 -28.34 -19.45
CA SER A 374 -7.78 -28.65 -19.90
C SER A 374 -8.85 -28.45 -18.81
N VAL A 375 -10.13 -28.33 -19.18
CA VAL A 375 -11.23 -28.13 -18.22
C VAL A 375 -11.36 -29.33 -17.26
N GLU A 376 -11.03 -30.53 -17.75
CA GLU A 376 -11.04 -31.78 -17.00
C GLU A 376 -9.89 -31.82 -15.98
N GLU A 377 -8.68 -31.39 -16.37
CA GLU A 377 -7.56 -31.19 -15.43
C GLU A 377 -7.88 -30.12 -14.38
N GLN A 378 -8.50 -29.01 -14.77
CA GLN A 378 -8.88 -27.93 -13.83
C GLN A 378 -9.84 -28.45 -12.75
N LYS A 379 -10.85 -29.25 -13.12
CA LYS A 379 -11.73 -29.94 -12.16
C LYS A 379 -10.93 -30.91 -11.28
N LYS A 380 -10.05 -31.73 -11.87
CA LYS A 380 -9.25 -32.74 -11.16
C LYS A 380 -8.28 -32.12 -10.14
N LEU A 381 -7.62 -31.02 -10.49
CA LEU A 381 -6.74 -30.25 -9.61
C LEU A 381 -7.51 -29.69 -8.41
N LEU A 382 -8.66 -29.04 -8.65
CA LEU A 382 -9.56 -28.58 -7.58
C LEU A 382 -10.06 -29.74 -6.72
N CYS A 383 -10.44 -30.87 -7.34
CA CYS A 383 -10.93 -32.05 -6.63
C CYS A 383 -9.86 -32.61 -5.67
N ASN A 384 -8.60 -32.69 -6.11
CA ASN A 384 -7.48 -33.15 -5.29
C ASN A 384 -7.21 -32.20 -4.11
N GLU A 385 -7.23 -30.88 -4.33
CA GLU A 385 -7.00 -29.88 -3.28
C GLU A 385 -8.11 -29.92 -2.20
N ILE A 386 -9.38 -30.00 -2.62
CA ILE A 386 -10.52 -30.08 -1.69
C ILE A 386 -10.53 -31.43 -0.97
N SER A 387 -10.24 -32.53 -1.67
CA SER A 387 -10.13 -33.87 -1.08
C SER A 387 -9.02 -33.92 -0.02
N THR A 388 -7.88 -33.29 -0.28
CA THR A 388 -6.76 -33.16 0.67
C THR A 388 -7.15 -32.30 1.88
N THR A 389 -7.87 -31.20 1.63
CA THR A 389 -8.36 -30.26 2.65
C THR A 389 -9.37 -30.88 3.62
N LEU A 390 -10.32 -31.67 3.10
CA LEU A 390 -11.40 -32.30 3.87
C LEU A 390 -11.12 -33.75 4.27
N ARG A 391 -10.03 -34.35 3.78
CA ARG A 391 -9.70 -35.79 3.91
C ARG A 391 -10.79 -36.74 3.40
N THR A 392 -11.58 -36.28 2.43
CA THR A 392 -12.70 -37.03 1.84
C THR A 392 -12.39 -37.35 0.38
N CYS A 393 -12.78 -38.55 -0.09
CA CYS A 393 -12.61 -38.93 -1.48
C CYS A 393 -13.74 -38.32 -2.33
N LEU A 394 -13.43 -37.29 -3.13
CA LEU A 394 -14.40 -36.59 -3.96
C LEU A 394 -14.25 -36.96 -5.44
N SER A 395 -15.36 -36.91 -6.17
CA SER A 395 -15.35 -37.07 -7.63
C SER A 395 -15.40 -35.71 -8.34
N GLU A 396 -14.53 -35.53 -9.34
CA GLU A 396 -14.49 -34.37 -10.23
C GLU A 396 -15.82 -34.15 -11.00
N THR A 397 -16.67 -35.18 -11.09
CA THR A 397 -18.04 -35.08 -11.64
C THR A 397 -18.99 -34.20 -10.82
N LEU A 398 -18.69 -33.99 -9.52
CA LEU A 398 -19.46 -33.12 -8.64
C LEU A 398 -19.12 -31.64 -8.83
N ILE A 399 -18.01 -31.31 -9.49
CA ILE A 399 -17.47 -29.96 -9.62
C ILE A 399 -18.04 -29.29 -10.89
N ARG A 400 -18.88 -28.27 -10.67
CA ARG A 400 -19.59 -27.55 -11.74
C ARG A 400 -18.99 -26.15 -11.95
N TYR A 401 -18.65 -25.82 -13.19
CA TYR A 401 -18.25 -24.46 -13.58
C TYR A 401 -19.40 -23.46 -13.35
N VAL A 402 -19.06 -22.22 -13.00
CA VAL A 402 -20.00 -21.14 -12.66
C VAL A 402 -19.80 -19.90 -13.53
N GLY A 403 -18.55 -19.52 -13.81
CA GLY A 403 -18.21 -18.30 -14.56
C GLY A 403 -16.82 -17.77 -14.20
N GLU A 404 -16.46 -16.60 -14.70
CA GLU A 404 -15.23 -15.89 -14.32
C GLU A 404 -15.52 -14.58 -13.57
N VAL A 405 -14.61 -14.18 -12.69
CA VAL A 405 -14.71 -12.93 -11.91
C VAL A 405 -13.37 -12.18 -11.95
N VAL A 406 -13.37 -11.01 -12.60
CA VAL A 406 -12.20 -10.13 -12.68
C VAL A 406 -12.08 -9.23 -11.45
N HIS A 407 -10.86 -9.15 -10.89
CA HIS A 407 -10.51 -8.30 -9.77
C HIS A 407 -9.11 -7.66 -9.97
N ILE A 408 -9.06 -6.33 -9.86
CA ILE A 408 -7.86 -5.54 -10.17
C ILE A 408 -7.19 -5.08 -8.88
N PHE A 409 -5.94 -5.49 -8.68
CA PHE A 409 -4.99 -4.92 -7.74
C PHE A 409 -4.06 -3.97 -8.50
N SER A 410 -3.43 -3.01 -7.80
CA SER A 410 -2.56 -1.99 -8.42
C SER A 410 -1.29 -2.52 -9.11
N HIS A 411 -1.03 -3.83 -9.05
CA HIS A 411 0.10 -4.51 -9.70
C HIS A 411 -0.26 -5.91 -10.24
N ILE A 412 -1.54 -6.33 -10.15
CA ILE A 412 -2.02 -7.65 -10.59
C ILE A 412 -3.45 -7.50 -11.13
N HIS A 413 -3.71 -8.00 -12.33
CA HIS A 413 -5.07 -8.23 -12.84
C HIS A 413 -5.39 -9.71 -12.61
N GLN A 414 -6.20 -10.02 -11.61
CA GLN A 414 -6.53 -11.40 -11.24
C GLN A 414 -7.93 -11.78 -11.77
N THR A 415 -8.03 -12.90 -12.45
CA THR A 415 -9.29 -13.52 -12.86
C THR A 415 -9.52 -14.81 -12.09
N TYR A 416 -10.56 -14.86 -11.26
CA TYR A 416 -11.00 -16.09 -10.62
C TYR A 416 -11.87 -16.88 -11.60
N VAL A 417 -11.45 -18.10 -11.92
CA VAL A 417 -12.21 -19.08 -12.70
C VAL A 417 -13.03 -19.90 -11.69
N VAL A 418 -14.33 -19.62 -11.63
CA VAL A 418 -15.19 -20.05 -10.52
C VAL A 418 -15.86 -21.38 -10.83
N TYR A 419 -15.67 -22.32 -9.92
CA TYR A 419 -16.37 -23.60 -9.84
C TYR A 419 -17.19 -23.67 -8.55
N SER A 420 -18.05 -24.67 -8.46
CA SER A 420 -18.89 -24.95 -7.30
C SER A 420 -18.99 -26.45 -7.02
N LEU A 421 -19.12 -26.78 -5.74
CA LEU A 421 -19.25 -28.13 -5.23
C LEU A 421 -20.19 -28.11 -4.02
N CYS A 422 -21.16 -29.01 -3.97
CA CYS A 422 -22.09 -29.13 -2.83
C CYS A 422 -21.95 -30.52 -2.21
N LEU A 423 -21.69 -30.55 -0.90
CA LEU A 423 -21.43 -31.75 -0.11
C LEU A 423 -22.58 -32.06 0.86
N LYS A 424 -22.67 -33.31 1.32
CA LYS A 424 -23.58 -33.71 2.40
C LYS A 424 -22.83 -33.61 3.73
N GLU A 425 -23.53 -33.38 4.84
CA GLU A 425 -22.88 -33.11 6.13
C GLU A 425 -21.91 -34.23 6.59
N GLN A 426 -22.16 -35.48 6.20
CA GLN A 426 -21.31 -36.65 6.50
C GLN A 426 -19.88 -36.55 5.94
N ASP A 427 -19.66 -35.73 4.90
CA ASP A 427 -18.39 -35.63 4.13
C ASP A 427 -17.38 -34.61 4.71
N THR A 428 -17.56 -34.10 5.94
CA THR A 428 -17.11 -32.73 6.28
C THR A 428 -16.24 -32.54 7.53
N GLN A 429 -15.48 -33.56 7.96
CA GLN A 429 -14.57 -33.50 9.13
C GLN A 429 -13.37 -32.54 8.94
N THR A 430 -13.57 -31.26 9.25
CA THR A 430 -12.53 -30.23 9.25
C THR A 430 -11.60 -30.39 10.46
N HIS A 431 -10.34 -30.75 10.20
CA HIS A 431 -9.38 -31.13 11.24
C HIS A 431 -8.21 -30.14 11.48
N THR A 432 -8.26 -28.93 10.90
CA THR A 432 -7.18 -27.95 11.01
C THR A 432 -7.69 -26.58 11.44
N GLY A 433 -6.95 -25.89 12.32
CA GLY A 433 -7.25 -24.49 12.71
C GLY A 433 -7.04 -23.44 11.59
N LYS A 434 -6.93 -23.87 10.33
CA LYS A 434 -6.88 -23.03 9.13
C LYS A 434 -8.04 -23.32 8.16
N THR A 435 -8.95 -24.22 8.53
CA THR A 435 -10.18 -24.50 7.77
C THR A 435 -11.38 -24.25 8.67
N GLN A 436 -12.41 -23.62 8.13
CA GLN A 436 -13.68 -23.40 8.83
C GLN A 436 -14.86 -23.44 7.87
N TRP A 437 -16.03 -23.79 8.40
CA TRP A 437 -17.32 -23.64 7.74
C TRP A 437 -17.99 -22.39 8.31
N LEU A 438 -18.43 -21.47 7.45
CA LEU A 438 -19.19 -20.27 7.84
C LEU A 438 -20.55 -20.25 7.16
N ASP A 439 -21.61 -19.87 7.88
CA ASP A 439 -22.88 -19.51 7.26
C ASP A 439 -22.79 -18.22 6.43
N ARG A 440 -23.87 -17.88 5.73
CA ARG A 440 -23.97 -16.68 4.87
C ARG A 440 -23.76 -15.35 5.62
N SER A 441 -24.15 -15.24 6.89
CA SER A 441 -23.95 -14.05 7.72
C SER A 441 -22.50 -13.95 8.17
N ALA A 442 -21.95 -15.02 8.75
CA ALA A 442 -20.55 -15.07 9.17
C ALA A 442 -19.58 -14.82 7.99
N LEU A 443 -19.89 -15.31 6.78
CA LEU A 443 -19.13 -15.03 5.55
C LEU A 443 -19.14 -13.54 5.14
N GLN A 444 -20.20 -12.79 5.44
CA GLN A 444 -20.25 -11.35 5.15
C GLN A 444 -19.35 -10.55 6.08
N GLU A 445 -19.29 -10.93 7.36
CA GLU A 445 -18.42 -10.30 8.37
C GLU A 445 -16.96 -10.76 8.29
N ALA A 446 -16.70 -11.95 7.73
CA ALA A 446 -15.38 -12.53 7.58
C ALA A 446 -14.37 -11.59 6.89
N ALA A 447 -13.11 -11.74 7.30
CA ALA A 447 -11.96 -11.07 6.72
C ALA A 447 -11.56 -11.72 5.38
N VAL A 448 -12.41 -11.56 4.36
CA VAL A 448 -12.21 -12.04 2.98
C VAL A 448 -11.90 -10.88 2.03
N SER A 449 -11.31 -11.17 0.86
CA SER A 449 -11.05 -10.14 -0.16
C SER A 449 -12.34 -9.64 -0.84
N THR A 450 -12.32 -8.41 -1.37
CA THR A 450 -13.45 -7.89 -2.16
C THR A 450 -13.63 -8.65 -3.49
N GLY A 451 -12.56 -9.24 -4.02
CA GLY A 451 -12.63 -10.24 -5.09
C GLY A 451 -13.44 -11.47 -4.66
N LEU A 452 -13.18 -12.03 -3.48
CA LEU A 452 -13.91 -13.19 -2.97
C LEU A 452 -15.39 -12.91 -2.72
N LYS A 453 -15.74 -11.70 -2.25
CA LYS A 453 -17.15 -11.29 -2.10
C LYS A 453 -17.89 -11.27 -3.45
N LYS A 454 -17.22 -10.94 -4.56
CA LYS A 454 -17.78 -11.13 -5.92
C LYS A 454 -17.90 -12.61 -6.31
N VAL A 455 -16.94 -13.47 -5.95
CA VAL A 455 -16.97 -14.92 -6.24
C VAL A 455 -18.15 -15.61 -5.53
N CYS A 456 -18.47 -15.21 -4.30
CA CYS A 456 -19.69 -15.67 -3.64
C CYS A 456 -20.96 -15.20 -4.38
N PHE A 457 -20.96 -13.97 -4.89
CA PHE A 457 -22.11 -13.37 -5.59
C PHE A 457 -22.41 -14.03 -6.96
N ILE A 458 -21.41 -14.35 -7.77
CA ILE A 458 -21.66 -15.02 -9.07
C ILE A 458 -22.27 -16.43 -8.91
N ARG A 459 -21.92 -17.14 -7.83
CA ARG A 459 -22.59 -18.39 -7.44
C ARG A 459 -24.05 -18.14 -7.05
N CYS A 460 -24.32 -17.06 -6.30
CA CYS A 460 -25.67 -16.68 -5.89
C CYS A 460 -26.56 -16.24 -7.06
N LEU A 461 -26.02 -15.62 -8.12
CA LEU A 461 -26.79 -15.10 -9.27
C LEU A 461 -27.58 -16.16 -10.08
N ASN A 462 -27.33 -17.45 -9.86
CA ASN A 462 -28.21 -18.52 -10.35
C ASN A 462 -29.52 -18.64 -9.54
N VAL A 463 -29.72 -17.76 -8.54
CA VAL A 463 -30.94 -17.51 -7.79
C VAL A 463 -31.19 -15.99 -7.80
N CYS A 464 -32.40 -15.56 -8.12
CA CYS A 464 -32.69 -14.19 -8.57
C CYS A 464 -32.65 -13.11 -7.47
N GLU A 465 -31.48 -12.57 -7.10
CA GLU A 465 -31.40 -11.51 -6.07
C GLU A 465 -30.30 -10.45 -6.29
N PHE A 466 -30.43 -9.63 -7.35
CA PHE A 466 -29.48 -8.55 -7.67
C PHE A 466 -29.67 -7.27 -6.83
N LEU A 467 -30.88 -6.98 -6.36
CA LEU A 467 -31.29 -5.63 -5.93
C LEU A 467 -30.99 -5.25 -4.47
N ILE A 468 -30.80 -6.21 -3.57
CA ILE A 468 -30.80 -5.92 -2.12
C ILE A 468 -29.42 -5.46 -1.61
N MET A 469 -28.33 -6.09 -2.06
CA MET A 469 -26.98 -5.90 -1.49
C MET A 469 -26.28 -4.57 -1.85
N PHE A 470 -26.72 -3.84 -2.87
CA PHE A 470 -26.04 -2.61 -3.35
C PHE A 470 -26.85 -1.32 -3.14
N SER A 471 -27.77 -1.34 -2.18
CA SER A 471 -28.61 -0.21 -1.76
C SER A 471 -27.83 0.88 -0.99
N ARG A 472 -26.86 1.53 -1.66
CA ARG A 472 -26.35 2.87 -1.27
C ARG A 472 -26.62 3.88 -2.39
N PRO A 473 -26.98 5.15 -2.08
CA PRO A 473 -27.76 5.97 -3.02
C PRO A 473 -27.05 6.39 -4.32
N SER A 474 -25.71 6.32 -4.37
CA SER A 474 -24.89 6.94 -5.42
C SER A 474 -24.90 6.23 -6.79
N PHE A 475 -25.50 5.05 -6.93
CA PHE A 475 -25.51 4.27 -8.18
C PHE A 475 -26.89 4.05 -8.80
N MET A 476 -27.97 4.54 -8.18
CA MET A 476 -29.35 4.23 -8.58
C MET A 476 -29.74 4.79 -9.96
N PHE A 477 -29.15 5.92 -10.38
CA PHE A 477 -29.46 6.56 -11.66
C PHE A 477 -29.01 5.74 -12.88
N THR A 478 -27.82 5.14 -12.83
CA THR A 478 -27.24 4.40 -13.98
C THR A 478 -28.06 3.16 -14.31
N ILE A 479 -28.55 2.44 -13.29
CA ILE A 479 -29.33 1.20 -13.45
C ILE A 479 -30.69 1.49 -14.11
N LEU A 480 -31.34 2.60 -13.76
CA LEU A 480 -32.62 3.00 -14.36
C LEU A 480 -32.52 3.41 -15.84
N GLN A 481 -31.35 3.89 -16.30
CA GLN A 481 -31.11 4.12 -17.73
C GLN A 481 -30.81 2.81 -18.48
N ILE A 482 -30.07 1.88 -17.87
CA ILE A 482 -29.78 0.57 -18.47
C ILE A 482 -31.07 -0.25 -18.65
N LEU A 483 -31.96 -0.28 -17.66
CA LEU A 483 -33.23 -0.99 -17.76
C LEU A 483 -34.14 -0.42 -18.86
N LYS A 484 -34.14 0.90 -19.08
CA LYS A 484 -34.89 1.51 -20.20
C LYS A 484 -34.34 1.19 -21.59
N LEU A 485 -33.10 0.69 -21.69
CA LEU A 485 -32.52 0.22 -22.96
C LEU A 485 -32.80 -1.27 -23.22
N PHE A 486 -33.25 -2.03 -22.21
CA PHE A 486 -33.66 -3.43 -22.38
C PHE A 486 -35.02 -3.56 -23.10
N ASP A 487 -35.95 -2.63 -22.84
CA ASP A 487 -37.30 -2.62 -23.43
C ASP A 487 -37.35 -2.18 -24.91
N SER A 488 -36.21 -1.82 -25.52
CA SER A 488 -36.13 -1.23 -26.86
C SER A 488 -35.16 -1.94 -27.82
N ALA A 489 -34.88 -3.23 -27.58
CA ALA A 489 -33.84 -3.99 -28.29
C ALA A 489 -34.29 -5.39 -28.76
N ASP A 490 -35.40 -5.45 -29.50
CA ASP A 490 -35.80 -6.62 -30.29
C ASP A 490 -34.75 -6.97 -31.36
N GLY A 491 -34.66 -8.25 -31.73
CA GLY A 491 -33.83 -8.73 -32.85
C GLY A 491 -32.54 -9.49 -32.51
N LEU A 492 -32.34 -9.93 -31.26
CA LEU A 492 -31.25 -10.84 -30.86
C LEU A 492 -31.76 -11.84 -29.82
N GLU A 493 -31.82 -13.12 -30.17
CA GLU A 493 -32.57 -14.16 -29.44
C GLU A 493 -31.83 -14.76 -28.23
N ASP A 494 -30.50 -14.68 -28.13
CA ASP A 494 -29.76 -15.17 -26.96
C ASP A 494 -29.53 -14.08 -25.89
N LYS A 495 -30.03 -14.35 -24.69
CA LYS A 495 -29.86 -13.51 -23.50
C LYS A 495 -28.44 -13.59 -22.90
N ASN A 496 -27.73 -14.70 -23.04
CA ASN A 496 -26.38 -14.84 -22.50
C ASN A 496 -25.37 -14.01 -23.31
N SER A 497 -25.44 -14.05 -24.64
CA SER A 497 -24.60 -13.25 -25.54
C SER A 497 -24.78 -11.74 -25.30
N LYS A 498 -26.01 -11.25 -25.06
CA LYS A 498 -26.28 -9.84 -24.74
C LYS A 498 -25.54 -9.35 -23.49
N VAL A 499 -25.39 -10.18 -22.45
CA VAL A 499 -24.74 -9.80 -21.18
C VAL A 499 -23.22 -9.72 -21.33
N SER A 500 -22.60 -10.70 -22.01
CA SER A 500 -21.14 -10.68 -22.23
C SER A 500 -20.68 -9.52 -23.13
N PHE A 501 -21.47 -9.15 -24.15
CA PHE A 501 -21.05 -8.13 -25.12
C PHE A 501 -20.94 -6.71 -24.51
N TYR A 502 -21.84 -6.35 -23.60
CA TYR A 502 -21.85 -5.01 -22.99
C TYR A 502 -20.85 -4.83 -21.84
N LEU A 503 -20.48 -5.90 -21.13
CA LEU A 503 -19.52 -5.84 -20.02
C LEU A 503 -18.08 -5.52 -20.46
N VAL A 504 -17.77 -5.64 -21.76
CA VAL A 504 -16.45 -5.31 -22.33
C VAL A 504 -16.31 -3.80 -22.64
N PHE A 505 -17.41 -3.07 -22.83
CA PHE A 505 -17.42 -1.72 -23.43
C PHE A 505 -17.62 -0.54 -22.44
N GLN A 506 -17.43 -0.75 -21.14
CA GLN A 506 -17.53 0.29 -20.11
C GLN A 506 -16.34 0.31 -19.13
N LEU A 507 -15.12 0.06 -19.63
CA LEU A 507 -13.87 0.08 -18.85
C LEU A 507 -12.71 0.83 -19.56
N ASP A 508 -13.03 1.97 -20.19
CA ASP A 508 -12.11 3.07 -20.51
C ASP A 508 -12.39 4.30 -19.62
#